data_AF-B1PTU2-F1
#
_entry.id   AF-B1PTU2-F1
#
_cell.length_a   1.000
_cell.length_b   1.000
_cell.length_c   1.000
_cell.angle_alpha   90.00
_cell.angle_beta   90.00
_cell.angle_gamma   90.00
#
_symmetry.space_group_name_H-M   'P 1'
#
loop_
_entity.id
_entity.type
_entity.pdbx_description
1 polymer ?
#
loop_
_entity_poly.entity_id
_entity_poly.type
_entity_poly.pdbx_seq_one_letter_code
_entity_poly.pdbx_strand_id
1 'polypeptide(L)' 'MFSILYMSLIIMMISFIVMILASILSKKTLTDREKNSPFECGFDPKSSSRLPF' A
#
# COMPACT_ATOMS: atom_id res chain seq x y z
N MET A 1 -26.71 8.46 14.71
CA MET A 1 -25.27 8.68 15.00
C MET A 1 -24.53 7.38 15.29
N PHE A 2 -24.99 6.55 16.24
CA PHE A 2 -24.38 5.23 16.52
C PHE A 2 -24.39 4.25 15.33
N SER A 3 -25.48 4.20 14.55
CA SER A 3 -25.53 3.33 13.35
C SER A 3 -24.42 3.66 12.33
N ILE A 4 -24.10 4.93 12.12
CA ILE A 4 -23.03 5.35 11.21
C ILE A 4 -21.66 4.89 11.74
N LEU A 5 -21.43 5.01 13.05
CA LEU A 5 -20.21 4.50 13.69
C LEU A 5 -20.07 2.99 13.50
N TYR A 6 -21.12 2.21 13.74
CA TYR A 6 -21.10 0.76 13.53
C TYR A 6 -20.79 0.39 12.07
N MET A 7 -21.41 1.07 11.10
CA MET A 7 -21.13 0.81 9.68
C MET A 7 -19.68 1.16 9.32
N SER A 8 -19.14 2.26 9.85
CA SER A 8 -17.73 2.63 9.61
C SER A 8 -16.74 1.61 10.19
N LEU A 9 -17.04 1.06 11.37
CA LEU A 9 -16.21 0.04 12.00
C LEU A 9 -16.23 -1.27 11.20
N ILE A 10 -17.41 -1.69 10.72
CA ILE A 10 -17.55 -2.90 9.91
C ILE A 10 -16.74 -2.77 8.61
N ILE A 11 -16.84 -1.63 7.92
CA ILE A 11 -16.09 -1.38 6.68
C ILE A 11 -14.58 -1.39 6.96
N MET A 12 -14.15 -0.75 8.04
CA MET A 12 -12.74 -0.73 8.45
C MET A 12 -12.22 -2.15 8.70
N MET A 13 -12.97 -2.97 9.44
CA MET A 13 -12.59 -4.36 9.71
C MET A 13 -12.47 -5.20 8.43
N ILE A 14 -13.41 -5.05 7.49
CA ILE A 14 -13.34 -5.74 6.19
C ILE A 14 -12.10 -5.33 5.42
N SER A 15 -11.78 -4.02 5.38
CA SER A 15 -10.60 -3.52 4.67
C SER A 15 -9.29 -4.07 5.25
N PHE A 16 -9.20 -4.19 6.58
CA PHE A 16 -8.04 -4.79 7.25
C PHE A 16 -7.89 -6.27 6.93
N ILE A 17 -9.00 -7.03 6.96
CA ILE A 17 -8.97 -8.46 6.63
C ILE A 17 -8.47 -8.66 5.19
N VAL A 18 -8.99 -7.91 4.23
CA VAL A 18 -8.56 -7.99 2.82
C VAL A 18 -7.07 -7.62 2.67
N MET A 19 -6.61 -6.57 3.34
CA MET A 19 -5.21 -6.14 3.29
C MET A 19 -4.27 -7.21 3.87
N ILE A 20 -4.63 -7.81 5.01
CA ILE A 20 -3.83 -8.87 5.64
C ILE A 20 -3.78 -10.10 4.72
N LEU A 21 -4.93 -10.54 4.20
CA LEU A 21 -4.99 -11.68 3.28
C LEU A 21 -4.14 -11.43 2.02
N ALA A 22 -4.26 -10.25 1.40
CA ALA A 22 -3.45 -9.88 0.25
C ALA A 22 -1.95 -9.90 0.57
N SER A 23 -1.55 -9.42 1.76
CA SER A 23 -0.15 -9.42 2.19
C SER A 23 0.42 -10.83 2.40
N ILE A 24 -0.37 -11.75 2.98
CA ILE A 24 0.01 -13.15 3.23
C ILE A 24 0.06 -13.94 1.91
N LEU A 25 -0.92 -13.72 1.03
CA LEU A 25 -0.96 -14.37 -0.29
C LEU A 25 0.11 -13.83 -1.23
N SER A 26 0.56 -12.58 -1.07
CA SER A 26 1.67 -12.04 -1.83
C SER A 26 2.94 -12.81 -1.47
N LYS A 27 3.30 -13.78 -2.31
CA LYS A 27 4.55 -14.55 -2.20
C LYS A 27 5.72 -13.57 -2.35
N LYS A 28 6.21 -12.98 -1.26
CA LYS A 28 7.42 -12.14 -1.24
C LYS A 28 8.64 -13.06 -1.29
N THR A 29 8.87 -13.72 -2.42
CA THR A 29 9.93 -14.72 -2.51
C THR A 29 11.32 -14.10 -2.50
N LEU A 30 11.50 -12.86 -2.96
CA LEU A 30 12.76 -12.12 -2.87
C LEU A 30 12.45 -10.61 -2.87
N THR A 31 12.97 -9.86 -1.90
CA THR A 31 12.93 -8.39 -1.90
C THR A 31 13.92 -7.88 -2.95
N ASP A 32 13.48 -7.82 -4.19
CA ASP A 32 14.24 -7.24 -5.29
C ASP A 32 14.23 -5.71 -5.17
N ARG A 33 15.42 -5.10 -5.11
CA ARG A 33 15.61 -3.65 -4.99
C ARG A 33 14.94 -2.91 -6.16
N GLU A 34 14.99 -3.48 -7.36
CA GLU A 34 14.44 -2.87 -8.59
C GLU A 34 12.91 -2.86 -8.62
N LYS A 35 12.27 -3.78 -7.87
CA LYS A 35 10.81 -3.75 -7.67
C LYS A 35 10.37 -2.75 -6.61
N ASN A 36 11.27 -2.41 -5.69
CA ASN A 36 11.00 -1.51 -4.57
C ASN A 36 11.48 -0.07 -4.85
N SER A 37 12.21 0.18 -5.94
CA SER A 37 12.56 1.51 -6.42
C SER A 37 11.38 2.19 -7.11
N PRO A 38 11.28 3.53 -7.06
CA PRO A 38 10.27 4.27 -7.78
C PRO A 38 10.38 4.00 -9.29
N PHE A 39 9.22 3.87 -9.94
CA PHE A 39 9.18 3.68 -11.38
C PHE A 39 9.47 5.01 -12.10
N GLU A 40 10.66 5.13 -12.67
CA GLU A 40 11.01 6.20 -13.61
C GLU A 40 11.38 5.62 -14.98
N CYS A 41 10.47 4.85 -15.57
CA CYS A 41 10.66 4.18 -16.87
C CYS A 41 11.92 3.27 -16.95
N GLY A 42 12.37 2.75 -15.80
CA GLY A 42 13.58 1.94 -15.69
C GLY A 42 14.87 2.75 -15.47
N PHE A 43 14.78 4.06 -15.28
CA PHE A 43 15.88 4.91 -14.85
C PHE A 43 15.90 5.08 -13.34
N ASP A 44 17.09 5.34 -12.79
CA ASP A 44 17.23 5.76 -11.40
C ASP A 44 16.68 7.18 -11.20
N PRO A 45 16.02 7.45 -10.06
CA PRO A 45 15.49 8.76 -9.75
C PRO A 45 16.58 9.83 -9.72
N LYS A 46 16.48 10.82 -10.62
CA LYS A 46 17.44 11.94 -10.70
C LYS A 46 17.36 12.89 -9.50
N SER A 47 16.18 12.99 -8.89
CA SER A 47 15.91 13.84 -7.72
C SER A 47 14.75 13.26 -6.91
N SER A 48 14.60 13.70 -5.65
CA SER A 48 13.42 13.30 -4.87
C SER A 48 12.13 13.71 -5.57
N SER A 49 11.12 12.84 -5.54
CA SER A 49 9.77 13.14 -6.05
C SER A 49 9.06 14.30 -5.32
N ARG A 50 9.61 14.73 -4.18
CA ARG A 50 9.14 15.89 -3.43
C ARG A 50 9.74 17.16 -4.02
N LEU A 51 8.90 17.95 -4.66
CA LEU A 51 9.21 19.34 -5.04
C LEU A 51 8.96 20.25 -3.83
N PRO A 52 9.81 21.25 -3.57
CA PRO A 52 9.48 22.31 -2.64
C PRO A 52 8.29 23.08 -3.20
N PHE A 53 7.25 23.20 -2.38
CA PHE A 53 6.07 24.03 -2.63
C PHE A 53 6.42 25.50 -2.48
#